data_AF-A0AAC9AVD3-F1
#
_entry.id   AF-A0AAC9AVD3-F1
#
_cell.length_a   1.000
_cell.length_b   1.000
_cell.length_c   1.000
_cell.angle_alpha   90.00
_cell.angle_beta   90.00
_cell.angle_gamma   90.00
#
_symmetry.space_group_name_H-M   'P 1'
#
loop_
_entity.id
_entity.type
_entity.pdbx_description
1 polymer ?
#
loop_
_entity_poly.entity_id
_entity_poly.type
_entity_poly.pdbx_seq_one_letter_code
_entity_poly.pdbx_strand_id
1 'polypeptide(L)'
;MAEVTDPQLRLFIERIQRLEEEKKGISDDVRDTYNEAKSQGYDPKIMRQIIRLLKMPAHDRKEMEALLDVYKCALGMEQMSLPLGVAA
;
A
#
# COMPACT_ATOMS: atom_id res chain seq x y z
N MET A 1 -36.80 -32.91 -16.27
CA MET A 1 -35.66 -32.21 -15.65
C MET A 1 -35.53 -30.88 -16.34
N ALA A 2 -35.93 -29.79 -15.68
CA ALA A 2 -35.83 -28.46 -16.26
C ALA A 2 -34.41 -27.95 -16.01
N GLU A 3 -33.51 -28.14 -16.97
CA GLU A 3 -32.29 -27.35 -17.03
C GLU A 3 -32.69 -25.92 -17.39
N VAL A 4 -32.95 -25.10 -16.38
CA VAL A 4 -32.88 -23.65 -16.53
C VAL A 4 -31.52 -23.23 -16.00
N THR A 5 -30.48 -23.57 -16.75
CA THR A 5 -29.18 -22.92 -16.59
C THR A 5 -29.29 -21.56 -17.26
N ASP A 6 -29.41 -20.49 -16.48
CA ASP A 6 -29.29 -19.12 -16.98
C ASP A 6 -27.88 -18.96 -17.60
N PRO A 7 -27.76 -18.94 -18.94
CA PRO A 7 -26.44 -18.94 -19.60
C PRO A 7 -25.70 -17.62 -19.35
N GLN A 8 -26.44 -16.53 -19.12
CA GLN A 8 -25.86 -15.22 -18.85
C GLN A 8 -25.27 -15.17 -17.44
N LEU A 9 -25.96 -15.73 -16.45
CA LEU A 9 -25.42 -15.89 -15.09
C LEU A 9 -24.12 -16.71 -15.10
N ARG A 10 -24.07 -17.80 -15.87
CA ARG A 10 -22.86 -18.64 -16.00
C ARG A 10 -21.67 -17.86 -16.58
N LEU A 11 -21.88 -17.07 -17.63
CA LEU A 11 -20.84 -16.21 -18.21
C LEU A 11 -20.31 -15.16 -17.21
N PHE A 12 -21.19 -14.57 -16.41
CA PHE A 12 -20.76 -13.63 -15.36
C PHE A 12 -19.91 -14.32 -14.29
N ILE A 13 -20.30 -15.51 -13.83
CA ILE A 13 -19.55 -16.27 -12.82
C ILE A 13 -18.16 -16.65 -13.36
N GLU A 14 -18.07 -17.20 -14.57
CA GLU A 14 -16.80 -17.60 -15.18
C GLU A 14 -15.86 -16.39 -15.36
N ARG A 15 -16.40 -15.23 -15.74
CA ARG A 15 -15.62 -13.99 -15.83
C ARG A 15 -15.11 -13.52 -14.46
N ILE A 16 -15.95 -13.56 -13.42
CA ILE A 16 -15.56 -13.16 -12.06
C ILE A 16 -14.47 -14.10 -11.51
N GLN A 17 -14.60 -15.42 -11.72
CA GLN A 17 -13.60 -16.38 -11.27
C GLN A 17 -12.23 -16.09 -11.88
N ARG A 18 -12.17 -15.85 -13.19
CA ARG A 18 -10.93 -15.46 -13.87
C ARG A 18 -10.33 -14.18 -13.28
N LEU A 19 -11.16 -13.17 -13.05
CA LEU A 19 -10.70 -11.90 -12.46
C LEU A 19 -10.18 -12.07 -11.02
N GLU A 20 -10.79 -12.95 -10.21
CA GLU A 20 -10.29 -13.25 -8.86
C GLU A 20 -8.97 -14.05 -8.90
N GLU A 21 -8.79 -14.95 -9.87
CA GLU A 21 -7.51 -15.64 -10.10
C GLU A 21 -6.39 -14.66 -10.51
N GLU A 22 -6.67 -13.76 -11.46
CA GLU A 22 -5.73 -12.70 -11.87
C GLU A 22 -5.34 -11.80 -10.71
N LYS A 23 -6.33 -11.34 -9.93
CA LYS A 23 -6.13 -10.53 -8.73
C LYS A 23 -5.30 -11.26 -7.67
N LYS A 24 -5.50 -12.57 -7.51
CA LYS A 24 -4.68 -13.39 -6.61
C LYS A 24 -3.22 -13.41 -7.07
N GLY A 25 -2.98 -13.66 -8.36
CA GLY A 25 -1.63 -13.62 -8.94
C GLY A 25 -0.93 -12.28 -8.68
N ILE A 26 -1.60 -11.17 -8.96
CA ILE A 26 -1.07 -9.82 -8.67
C ILE A 26 -0.79 -9.64 -7.17
N SER A 27 -1.66 -10.14 -6.30
CA SER A 27 -1.45 -10.06 -4.85
C SER A 27 -0.27 -10.91 -4.38
N ASP A 28 -0.02 -12.05 -5.02
CA ASP A 28 1.13 -12.92 -4.75
C ASP A 28 2.42 -12.19 -5.18
N ASP A 29 2.46 -11.62 -6.39
CA ASP A 29 3.62 -10.87 -6.91
C ASP A 29 3.98 -9.66 -6.02
N VAL A 30 2.97 -8.91 -5.56
CA VAL A 30 3.17 -7.80 -4.61
C VAL A 30 3.77 -8.29 -3.30
N ARG A 31 3.33 -9.45 -2.80
CA ARG A 31 3.87 -10.03 -1.56
C ARG A 31 5.33 -10.44 -1.74
N ASP A 32 5.65 -11.09 -2.85
CA ASP A 32 6.99 -11.58 -3.14
C ASP A 32 7.97 -10.42 -3.34
N THR A 33 7.53 -9.33 -3.97
CA THR A 33 8.31 -8.07 -4.05
C THR A 33 8.66 -7.52 -2.67
N TYR A 34 7.70 -7.50 -1.73
CA TYR A 34 8.00 -7.08 -0.35
C TYR A 34 8.97 -8.04 0.37
N ASN A 35 8.86 -9.34 0.11
CA ASN A 35 9.75 -10.34 0.70
C ASN A 35 11.18 -10.22 0.15
N GLU A 36 11.31 -9.95 -1.15
CA GLU A 36 12.59 -9.66 -1.79
C GLU A 36 13.23 -8.40 -1.20
N ALA A 37 12.48 -7.29 -1.13
CA ALA A 37 12.94 -6.05 -0.53
C ALA A 37 13.37 -6.25 0.95
N LYS A 38 12.63 -7.07 1.70
CA LYS A 38 12.99 -7.44 3.07
C LYS A 38 14.33 -8.18 3.12
N SER A 39 14.56 -9.09 2.19
CA SER A 39 15.82 -9.86 2.09
C SER A 39 17.01 -8.97 1.72
N GLN A 40 16.75 -7.84 1.05
CA GLN A 40 17.73 -6.80 0.74
C GLN A 40 17.93 -5.78 1.88
N GLY A 41 17.19 -5.90 3.00
CA GLY A 41 17.36 -5.07 4.18
C GLY A 41 16.37 -3.89 4.31
N TYR A 42 15.40 -3.74 3.41
CA TYR A 42 14.35 -2.74 3.55
C TYR A 42 13.26 -3.19 4.54
N ASP A 43 12.55 -2.24 5.16
CA ASP A 43 11.38 -2.54 6.01
C ASP A 43 10.07 -2.48 5.18
N PRO A 44 9.40 -3.63 4.93
CA PRO A 44 8.13 -3.66 4.20
C PRO A 44 7.01 -2.83 4.83
N LYS A 45 7.03 -2.63 6.16
CA LYS A 45 6.03 -1.80 6.85
C LYS A 45 6.17 -0.34 6.45
N ILE A 46 7.39 0.19 6.44
CA ILE A 46 7.68 1.55 6.03
C ILE A 46 7.38 1.71 4.54
N MET A 47 7.79 0.77 3.69
CA MET A 47 7.46 0.79 2.26
C MET A 47 5.94 0.88 2.01
N ARG A 48 5.12 0.12 2.73
CA ARG A 48 3.65 0.20 2.64
C ARG A 48 3.11 1.57 3.02
N GLN A 49 3.70 2.22 4.03
CA GLN A 49 3.35 3.59 4.39
C GLN A 49 3.70 4.57 3.26
N ILE A 50 4.90 4.46 2.67
CA ILE A 50 5.31 5.28 1.53
C ILE A 50 4.37 5.10 0.34
N ILE A 51 3.98 3.87 -0.02
CA ILE A 51 3.03 3.64 -1.11
C ILE A 51 1.67 4.30 -0.84
N ARG A 52 1.18 4.27 0.41
CA ARG A 52 -0.06 4.99 0.78
C ARG A 52 0.09 6.49 0.60
N LEU A 53 1.21 7.07 1.06
CA LEU A 53 1.51 8.49 0.86
C LEU A 53 1.61 8.85 -0.63
N LEU A 54 2.25 8.01 -1.45
CA LEU A 54 2.37 8.24 -2.88
C LEU A 54 1.03 8.25 -3.61
N LYS A 55 0.03 7.51 -3.11
CA LYS A 55 -1.34 7.52 -3.65
C LYS A 55 -2.14 8.77 -3.28
N MET A 56 -1.73 9.50 -2.26
CA MET A 56 -2.42 10.74 -1.85
C MET A 56 -2.08 11.89 -2.78
N PRO A 57 -3.04 12.78 -3.11
CA PRO A 57 -2.77 14.05 -3.75
C PRO A 57 -1.73 14.88 -3.01
N ALA A 58 -0.93 15.66 -3.76
CA ALA A 58 0.17 16.43 -3.18
C ALA A 58 -0.30 17.49 -2.17
N HIS A 59 -1.51 18.04 -2.32
CA HIS A 59 -2.06 19.02 -1.37
C HIS A 59 -2.48 18.34 -0.06
N ASP A 60 -3.20 17.22 -0.13
CA ASP A 60 -3.59 16.41 1.04
C ASP A 60 -2.36 15.98 1.85
N ARG A 61 -1.27 15.59 1.18
CA ARG A 61 -0.01 15.27 1.87
C ARG A 61 0.54 16.46 2.65
N LYS A 62 0.60 17.65 2.04
CA LYS A 62 1.13 18.87 2.67
C LYS A 62 0.29 19.30 3.86
N GLU A 63 -1.03 19.23 3.73
CA GLU A 63 -1.96 19.55 4.82
C GLU A 63 -1.77 18.56 5.99
N MET A 64 -1.68 17.26 5.70
CA MET A 64 -1.43 16.24 6.71
C MET A 64 -0.06 16.43 7.39
N GLU A 65 1.00 16.73 6.65
CA GLU A 65 2.33 17.01 7.20
C GLU A 65 2.30 18.23 8.13
N ALA A 66 1.67 19.33 7.71
CA ALA A 66 1.52 20.52 8.54
C ALA A 66 0.76 20.23 9.84
N LEU A 67 -0.34 19.47 9.77
CA LEU A 67 -1.09 19.05 10.95
C LEU A 67 -0.24 18.17 11.88
N LEU A 68 0.44 17.17 11.33
CA LEU A 68 1.31 16.28 12.12
C LEU A 68 2.39 17.06 12.86
N ASP A 69 2.98 18.07 12.23
CA ASP A 69 4.00 18.90 12.87
C ASP A 69 3.44 19.74 14.02
N VAL A 70 2.22 20.30 13.87
CA VAL A 70 1.52 20.97 14.98
C VAL A 70 1.30 20.01 16.16
N TYR A 71 0.84 18.79 15.90
CA TYR A 71 0.63 17.79 16.97
C TYR A 71 1.94 17.34 17.61
N LYS A 72 3.01 17.10 16.84
CA LYS A 72 4.34 16.75 17.38
C LYS A 72 4.89 17.87 18.26
N CYS A 73 4.77 19.13 17.81
CA CYS A 73 5.18 20.29 18.57
C CYS A 73 4.43 20.38 19.91
N ALA A 74 3.10 20.23 19.87
CA ALA A 74 2.26 20.22 21.07
C ALA A 74 2.62 19.09 22.06
N LEU A 75 3.08 17.94 21.55
CA LEU A 75 3.52 16.80 22.35
C LEU A 75 5.01 16.85 22.74
N GLY A 76 5.75 17.88 22.36
CA GLY A 76 7.20 17.99 22.61
C GLY A 76 8.04 16.92 21.91
N MET A 77 7.54 16.35 20.80
CA MET A 77 8.19 15.30 20.03
C MET A 77 9.27 15.83 19.07
N GLU A 78 9.49 17.15 19.01
CA GLU A 78 10.61 17.75 18.27
C GLU A 78 11.93 17.52 19.00
N GLN A 79 12.48 16.30 18.89
CA GLN A 79 13.90 16.08 19.13
C GLN A 79 14.65 16.34 17.82
N MET A 80 15.37 17.46 17.80
CA MET A 80 16.61 17.72 17.07
C MET A 80 16.83 16.81 15.86
N SER A 81 16.67 17.35 14.65
CA SER A 81 17.28 16.75 13.47
C SER A 81 18.79 16.66 13.72
N LEU A 82 19.27 15.49 14.13
CA LEU A 82 20.69 15.18 13.96
C LEU A 82 20.92 15.22 12.45
N PRO A 83 21.83 16.07 11.95
CA PRO A 83 22.21 16.04 10.55
C PRO A 83 22.80 14.65 10.29
N LEU A 84 22.06 13.82 9.54
CA LEU A 84 22.60 12.61 8.92
C LEU A 84 23.67 13.07 7.92
N GLY A 85 24.91 13.31 8.39
CA GLY A 85 25.92 13.89 7.51
C GLY A 85 27.28 14.30 8.05
N VAL A 86 27.68 14.00 9.29
CA VAL A 86 29.11 14.10 9.67
C VAL A 86 29.53 12.89 10.50
N ALA A 87 29.80 11.80 9.81
CA ALA A 87 30.64 10.71 10.29
C ALA A 87 31.55 10.28 9.13
N ALA A 88 32.60 11.08 8.89
CA ALA A 88 33.88 10.74 8.29
C ALA A 88 34.80 11.95 8.39
#